data_AF-A0A6N4RBV1-F1
#
_entry.id   AF-A0A6N4RBV1-F1
#
_cell.length_a   1.000
_cell.length_b   1.000
_cell.length_c   1.000
_cell.angle_alpha   90.00
_cell.angle_beta   90.00
_cell.angle_gamma   90.00
#
_symmetry.space_group_name_H-M   'P 1'
#
loop_
_entity.id
_entity.type
_entity.pdbx_description
1 polymer ?
#
loop_
_entity_poly.entity_id
_entity_poly.type
_entity_poly.pdbx_seq_one_letter_code
_entity_poly.pdbx_strand_id
1 'polypeptide(L)'
;MAETLEVLIKVAERKVETVQSALAKTREAIAACRERVKELEQEAAVAFVTAVAEDDVLSLQAAGAFQERVRREIAELKQMEEVLLEQEAVQQKQLQELYAQQKTYELLWEKKLMERRKERMKKAQNALDEVAGRIKS
;
A
#
# COMPACT_ATOMS: atom_id res chain seq x y z
N MET A 1 -20.37 2.58 -23.68
CA MET A 1 -20.27 1.22 -23.10
C MET A 1 -18.83 0.68 -23.03
N ALA A 2 -18.02 0.73 -24.09
CA ALA A 2 -16.58 0.38 -23.98
C ALA A 2 -15.75 1.52 -23.39
N GLU A 3 -15.98 2.76 -23.85
CA GLU A 3 -15.41 3.98 -23.26
C GLU A 3 -15.73 4.10 -21.76
N THR A 4 -16.92 3.64 -21.36
CA THR A 4 -17.34 3.60 -19.95
C THR A 4 -16.50 2.65 -19.09
N LEU A 5 -16.06 1.50 -19.65
CA LEU A 5 -15.21 0.55 -18.92
C LEU A 5 -13.77 1.03 -18.82
N GLU A 6 -13.24 1.66 -19.87
CA GLU A 6 -11.90 2.27 -19.84
C GLU A 6 -11.82 3.38 -18.80
N VAL A 7 -12.87 4.20 -18.66
CA VAL A 7 -12.97 5.20 -17.59
C VAL A 7 -12.99 4.54 -16.22
N LEU A 8 -13.75 3.45 -16.04
CA LEU A 8 -13.80 2.72 -14.76
C LEU A 8 -12.46 2.08 -14.38
N ILE A 9 -11.72 1.54 -15.36
CA ILE A 9 -10.37 1.01 -15.16
C ILE A 9 -9.43 2.13 -14.69
N LYS A 10 -9.41 3.28 -15.39
CA LYS A 10 -8.59 4.45 -14.99
C LYS A 10 -8.93 4.97 -13.59
N VAL A 11 -10.21 4.95 -13.22
CA VAL A 11 -10.64 5.34 -11.87
C VAL A 11 -10.15 4.32 -10.83
N ALA A 12 -10.22 3.03 -11.14
CA ALA A 12 -9.73 1.98 -10.25
C ALA A 12 -8.21 2.06 -10.07
N GLU A 13 -7.44 2.25 -11.15
CA GLU A 13 -5.99 2.46 -11.12
C GLU A 13 -5.61 3.63 -10.20
N ARG A 14 -6.26 4.80 -10.35
CA ARG A 14 -6.00 5.95 -9.47
C ARG A 14 -6.29 5.68 -8.00
N LYS A 15 -7.32 4.90 -7.70
CA LYS A 15 -7.64 4.50 -6.32
C LYS A 15 -6.55 3.59 -5.75
N VAL A 16 -6.09 2.62 -6.54
CA VAL A 16 -4.96 1.74 -6.18
C VAL A 16 -3.72 2.58 -5.89
N GLU A 17 -3.33 3.47 -6.80
CA GLU A 17 -2.16 4.35 -6.64
C GLU A 17 -2.26 5.22 -5.37
N THR A 18 -3.46 5.76 -5.09
CA THR A 18 -3.70 6.58 -3.89
C THR A 18 -3.46 5.77 -2.62
N VAL A 19 -4.01 4.56 -2.53
CA VAL A 19 -3.84 3.70 -1.35
C VAL A 19 -2.40 3.21 -1.24
N GLN A 20 -1.73 2.89 -2.35
CA GLN A 20 -0.30 2.52 -2.35
C GLN A 20 0.58 3.66 -1.84
N SER A 21 0.32 4.89 -2.27
CA SER A 21 1.05 6.07 -1.79
C SER A 21 0.83 6.28 -0.29
N ALA A 22 -0.41 6.12 0.19
CA ALA A 22 -0.71 6.20 1.61
C ALA A 22 0.00 5.08 2.41
N LEU A 23 0.00 3.85 1.89
CA LEU A 23 0.67 2.70 2.49
C LEU A 23 2.20 2.90 2.58
N ALA A 24 2.81 3.46 1.55
CA ALA A 24 4.24 3.78 1.54
C ALA A 24 4.59 4.78 2.66
N LYS A 25 3.79 5.85 2.81
CA LYS A 25 3.97 6.83 3.89
C LYS A 25 3.81 6.22 5.28
N THR A 26 2.81 5.34 5.47
CA THR A 26 2.63 4.62 6.74
C THR A 26 3.86 3.77 7.07
N ARG A 27 4.42 3.06 6.08
CA ARG A 27 5.63 2.24 6.26
C ARG A 27 6.87 3.08 6.58
N GLU A 28 7.02 4.23 5.94
CA GLU A 28 8.08 5.18 6.27
C GLU A 28 7.96 5.68 7.71
N ALA A 29 6.75 5.99 8.17
CA ALA A 29 6.50 6.41 9.55
C ALA A 29 6.81 5.29 10.57
N ILE A 30 6.44 4.04 10.27
CA ILE A 30 6.79 2.86 11.10
C ILE A 30 8.31 2.72 11.19
N ALA A 31 9.02 2.80 10.05
CA ALA A 31 10.48 2.72 10.03
C ALA A 31 11.10 3.86 10.85
N ALA A 32 10.60 5.09 10.73
CA ALA A 32 11.08 6.22 11.54
C ALA A 32 10.86 6.00 13.05
N CYS A 33 9.71 5.43 13.46
CA CYS A 33 9.48 5.07 14.86
C CYS A 33 10.51 4.06 15.37
N ARG A 34 10.77 3.00 14.58
CA ARG A 34 11.73 1.94 14.93
C ARG A 34 13.16 2.45 15.05
N GLU A 35 13.59 3.27 14.09
CA GLU A 35 14.92 3.89 14.14
C GLU A 35 15.04 4.80 15.36
N ARG A 36 14.01 5.63 15.66
CA ARG A 36 14.03 6.48 16.84
C ARG A 36 14.08 5.69 18.15
N VAL A 37 13.34 4.58 18.25
CA VAL A 37 13.42 3.69 19.42
C VAL A 37 14.84 3.15 19.60
N LYS A 38 15.47 2.70 18.50
CA LYS A 38 16.84 2.18 18.54
C LYS A 38 17.87 3.23 18.95
N GLU A 39 17.73 4.46 18.45
CA GLU A 39 18.55 5.61 18.87
C GLU A 39 18.40 5.87 20.37
N LEU A 40 17.17 5.94 20.87
CA LEU A 40 16.88 6.16 22.28
C LEU A 40 17.43 5.05 23.18
N GLU A 41 17.33 3.79 22.77
CA GLU A 41 17.93 2.65 23.48
C GLU A 41 19.45 2.77 23.56
N GLN A 42 20.09 3.22 22.47
CA GLN A 42 21.53 3.46 22.43
C GLN A 42 21.94 4.67 23.28
N GLU A 43 21.20 5.78 23.22
CA GLU A 43 21.40 6.97 24.06
C GLU A 43 21.31 6.61 25.56
N ALA A 44 20.31 5.82 25.95
CA ALA A 44 20.14 5.34 27.33
C ALA A 44 21.29 4.44 27.79
N ALA A 45 21.79 3.56 26.92
CA ALA A 45 22.93 2.72 27.23
C ALA A 45 24.22 3.54 27.42
N VAL A 46 24.48 4.51 26.54
CA VAL A 46 25.66 5.39 26.63
C VAL A 46 25.61 6.26 27.88
N ALA A 47 24.44 6.86 28.19
CA ALA A 47 24.26 7.68 29.37
C ALA A 47 24.55 6.90 30.66
N PHE A 48 24.09 5.64 30.73
CA PHE A 48 24.35 4.77 31.88
C PHE A 48 25.83 4.42 32.03
N VAL A 49 26.49 3.99 30.95
CA VAL A 49 27.93 3.66 30.97
C VAL A 49 28.76 4.88 31.39
N THR A 50 28.41 6.07 30.90
CA THR A 50 29.11 7.32 31.23
C THR A 50 28.95 7.65 32.71
N ALA A 51 27.73 7.59 33.24
CA ALA A 51 27.47 7.86 34.65
C ALA A 51 28.15 6.85 35.60
N VAL A 52 28.24 5.58 35.20
CA VAL A 52 29.00 4.56 35.95
C VAL A 52 30.50 4.85 35.92
N ALA A 53 31.03 5.38 34.82
CA ALA A 53 32.44 5.73 34.71
C ALA A 53 32.83 6.98 35.53
N GLU A 54 31.91 7.92 35.71
CA GLU A 54 32.11 9.12 36.54
C GLU A 54 32.07 8.80 38.05
N ASP A 55 31.42 7.70 38.45
CA ASP A 55 31.36 7.16 39.81
C ASP A 55 30.89 8.16 40.89
N ASP A 56 30.10 9.17 40.48
CA ASP A 56 29.48 10.11 41.39
C ASP A 56 27.95 9.95 41.44
N VAL A 57 27.42 10.22 42.64
CA VAL A 57 26.00 10.01 42.96
C VAL A 57 25.08 10.90 42.12
N LEU A 58 25.52 12.12 41.75
CA LEU A 58 24.69 13.04 40.98
C LEU A 58 24.57 12.57 39.53
N SER A 59 25.66 12.09 38.93
CA SER A 59 25.63 11.52 37.58
C SER A 59 24.80 10.23 37.51
N LEU A 60 24.88 9.36 38.52
CA LEU A 60 24.02 8.17 38.59
C LEU A 60 22.53 8.53 38.74
N GLN A 61 22.20 9.53 39.56
CA GLN A 61 20.83 10.03 39.70
C GLN A 61 20.31 10.67 38.40
N ALA A 62 21.14 11.46 37.72
CA ALA A 62 20.80 12.08 36.44
C ALA A 62 20.57 11.03 35.35
N ALA A 63 21.42 9.99 35.28
CA ALA A 63 21.24 8.87 34.36
C ALA A 63 19.96 8.08 34.64
N GLY A 64 19.61 7.84 35.91
CA GLY A 64 18.35 7.19 36.27
C GLY A 64 17.12 8.00 35.82
N ALA A 65 17.13 9.32 36.04
CA ALA A 65 16.05 10.19 35.59
C ALA A 65 15.94 10.25 34.05
N PHE A 66 17.10 10.28 33.36
CA PHE A 66 17.16 10.22 31.90
C PHE A 66 16.59 8.89 31.37
N GLN A 67 16.99 7.76 31.94
CA GLN A 67 16.48 6.44 31.55
C GLN A 67 14.96 6.32 31.71
N GLU A 68 14.40 6.83 32.80
CA GLU A 68 12.94 6.83 32.99
C GLU A 68 12.22 7.70 31.95
N ARG A 69 12.79 8.86 31.59
CA ARG A 69 12.25 9.69 30.50
C ARG A 69 12.29 8.95 29.17
N VAL A 70 13.44 8.38 28.82
CA VAL A 70 13.63 7.62 27.58
C VAL A 70 12.68 6.43 27.51
N ARG A 71 12.49 5.72 28.63
CA ARG A 71 11.56 4.59 28.71
C ARG A 71 10.11 5.00 28.39
N ARG A 72 9.68 6.17 28.86
CA ARG A 72 8.35 6.72 28.53
C ARG A 72 8.25 7.08 27.06
N GLU A 73 9.26 7.75 26.50
CA GLU A 73 9.31 8.11 25.09
C GLU A 73 9.28 6.86 24.18
N ILE A 74 10.03 5.81 24.53
CA ILE A 74 9.98 4.52 23.84
C ILE A 74 8.59 3.89 23.92
N ALA A 75 7.93 3.95 25.08
CA ALA A 75 6.57 3.41 25.23
C ALA A 75 5.56 4.16 24.34
N GLU A 76 5.65 5.49 24.28
CA GLU A 76 4.83 6.32 23.40
C GLU A 76 5.08 6.01 21.92
N LEU A 77 6.35 5.86 21.50
CA LEU A 77 6.71 5.48 20.14
C LEU A 77 6.22 4.08 19.76
N LYS A 78 6.28 3.12 20.69
CA LYS A 78 5.76 1.76 20.46
C LYS A 78 4.24 1.76 20.34
N GLN A 79 3.54 2.54 21.15
CA GLN A 79 2.09 2.70 21.01
C GLN A 79 1.73 3.35 19.67
N MET A 80 2.50 4.35 19.22
CA MET A 80 2.33 4.94 17.90
C MET A 80 2.61 3.94 16.77
N GLU A 81 3.64 3.11 16.91
CA GLU A 81 3.94 2.03 15.96
C GLU A 81 2.76 1.04 15.85
N GLU A 82 2.16 0.63 16.97
CA GLU A 82 1.00 -0.26 16.99
C GLU A 82 -0.18 0.33 16.19
N VAL A 83 -0.50 1.61 16.42
CA VAL A 83 -1.57 2.31 15.67
C VAL A 83 -1.25 2.37 14.17
N LEU A 84 0.02 2.63 13.82
CA LEU A 84 0.44 2.67 12.42
C LEU A 84 0.40 1.28 11.76
N LEU A 85 0.71 0.21 12.49
CA LEU A 85 0.60 -1.17 12.00
C LEU A 85 -0.86 -1.57 11.77
N GLU A 86 -1.77 -1.17 12.65
CA GLU A 86 -3.21 -1.35 12.43
C GLU A 86 -3.68 -0.60 11.18
N GLN A 87 -3.24 0.65 11.02
CA GLN A 87 -3.53 1.43 9.82
C GLN A 87 -2.95 0.78 8.55
N GLU A 88 -1.73 0.24 8.62
CA GLU A 88 -1.11 -0.49 7.51
C GLU A 88 -1.97 -1.70 7.12
N ALA A 89 -2.43 -2.49 8.09
CA ALA A 89 -3.27 -3.66 7.84
C ALA A 89 -4.60 -3.29 7.16
N VAL A 90 -5.23 -2.19 7.59
CA VAL A 90 -6.45 -1.65 6.95
C VAL A 90 -6.16 -1.23 5.50
N GLN A 91 -5.07 -0.51 5.26
CA GLN A 91 -4.67 -0.07 3.92
C GLN A 91 -4.35 -1.25 3.00
N GLN A 92 -3.70 -2.30 3.51
CA GLN A 92 -3.42 -3.52 2.75
C GLN A 92 -4.71 -4.24 2.34
N LYS A 93 -5.68 -4.36 3.25
CA LYS A 93 -6.98 -4.96 2.94
C LYS A 93 -7.72 -4.14 1.88
N GLN A 94 -7.77 -2.81 2.03
CA GLN A 94 -8.37 -1.92 1.05
C GLN A 94 -7.71 -2.06 -0.32
N LEU A 95 -6.38 -2.18 -0.35
CA LEU A 95 -5.62 -2.37 -1.59
C LEU A 95 -6.00 -3.69 -2.29
N GLN A 96 -6.15 -4.78 -1.54
CA GLN A 96 -6.60 -6.07 -2.09
C GLN A 96 -7.99 -5.97 -2.73
N GLU A 97 -8.93 -5.31 -2.05
CA GLU A 97 -10.30 -5.09 -2.57
C GLU A 97 -10.29 -4.26 -3.86
N LEU A 98 -9.49 -3.19 -3.89
CA LEU A 98 -9.35 -2.34 -5.08
C LEU A 98 -8.70 -3.07 -6.25
N TYR A 99 -7.70 -3.91 -5.99
CA TYR A 99 -7.11 -4.76 -7.04
C TYR A 99 -8.11 -5.75 -7.61
N ALA A 100 -8.90 -6.40 -6.76
CA ALA A 100 -9.94 -7.31 -7.22
C ALA A 100 -10.98 -6.57 -8.09
N GLN A 101 -11.36 -5.35 -7.69
CA GLN A 101 -12.26 -4.49 -8.46
C GLN A 101 -11.65 -4.07 -9.81
N GLN A 102 -10.39 -3.63 -9.82
CA GLN A 102 -9.67 -3.30 -11.06
C GLN A 102 -9.66 -4.49 -12.01
N LYS A 103 -9.27 -5.69 -11.52
CA LYS A 103 -9.23 -6.90 -12.34
C LYS A 103 -10.60 -7.27 -12.90
N THR A 104 -11.67 -7.05 -12.13
CA THR A 104 -13.04 -7.26 -12.59
C THR A 104 -13.36 -6.36 -13.79
N TYR A 105 -12.98 -5.08 -13.75
CA TYR A 105 -13.20 -4.16 -14.87
C TYR A 105 -12.37 -4.52 -16.10
N GLU A 106 -11.11 -4.92 -15.92
CA GLU A 106 -10.24 -5.38 -17.01
C GLU A 106 -10.84 -6.61 -17.71
N LEU A 107 -11.29 -7.61 -16.94
CA LEU A 107 -11.92 -8.82 -17.49
C LEU A 107 -13.20 -8.51 -18.26
N LEU A 108 -14.02 -7.58 -17.76
CA LEU A 108 -15.23 -7.15 -18.47
C LEU A 108 -14.90 -6.43 -19.79
N TRP A 109 -13.85 -5.61 -19.79
CA TRP A 109 -13.38 -4.93 -20.98
C TRP A 109 -12.85 -5.92 -22.03
N GLU A 110 -12.01 -6.89 -21.62
CA GLU A 110 -11.52 -7.96 -22.49
C GLU A 110 -12.66 -8.79 -23.10
N LYS A 111 -13.65 -9.17 -22.30
CA LYS A 111 -14.84 -9.89 -22.77
C LYS A 111 -15.58 -9.11 -23.86
N LYS A 112 -15.83 -7.80 -23.64
CA LYS A 112 -16.48 -6.95 -24.65
C LYS A 112 -15.65 -6.78 -25.91
N LEU A 113 -14.33 -6.71 -25.78
CA LEU A 113 -13.43 -6.63 -26.94
C LEU A 113 -13.54 -7.91 -27.79
N MET A 114 -13.56 -9.07 -27.14
CA MET A 114 -13.72 -10.37 -27.80
C MET A 114 -15.10 -10.52 -28.45
N GLU A 115 -16.18 -10.10 -27.78
CA GLU A 115 -17.53 -10.08 -28.35
C GLU A 115 -17.61 -9.24 -29.61
N ARG A 116 -17.08 -8.00 -29.57
CA ARG A 116 -17.02 -7.12 -30.74
C ARG A 116 -16.22 -7.72 -31.88
N ARG A 117 -15.11 -8.41 -31.59
CA ARG A 117 -14.30 -9.10 -32.59
C ARG A 117 -15.09 -10.26 -33.23
N LYS A 118 -15.80 -11.06 -32.43
CA LYS A 118 -16.66 -12.15 -32.92
C LYS A 118 -17.79 -11.61 -33.80
N GLU A 119 -18.46 -10.53 -33.40
CA GLU A 119 -19.50 -9.89 -34.20
C GLU A 119 -18.99 -9.37 -35.53
N ARG A 120 -17.80 -8.73 -35.55
CA ARG A 120 -17.17 -8.27 -36.80
C ARG A 120 -16.84 -9.44 -37.73
N MET A 121 -16.28 -10.53 -37.20
CA MET A 121 -15.99 -11.73 -38.00
C MET A 121 -17.26 -12.37 -38.55
N LYS A 122 -18.32 -12.48 -37.73
CA LYS A 122 -19.62 -13.02 -38.16
C LYS A 122 -20.24 -12.16 -39.27
N LYS A 123 -20.19 -10.83 -39.15
CA LYS A 123 -20.67 -9.91 -40.21
C LYS A 123 -19.87 -10.05 -41.50
N ALA A 124 -18.55 -10.16 -41.41
CA ALA A 124 -17.70 -10.37 -42.57
C ALA A 124 -17.97 -11.72 -43.25
N GLN A 125 -18.17 -12.78 -42.48
CA GLN A 125 -18.50 -14.10 -43.01
C GLN A 125 -19.87 -14.11 -43.71
N ASN A 126 -20.90 -13.54 -43.08
CA ASN A 126 -22.22 -13.40 -43.70
C ASN A 126 -22.15 -12.62 -45.04
N ALA A 127 -21.35 -11.55 -45.10
CA ALA A 127 -21.18 -10.78 -46.34
C ALA A 127 -20.49 -11.59 -47.45
N LEU A 128 -19.49 -12.42 -47.11
CA LEU A 128 -18.85 -13.33 -48.07
C LEU A 128 -19.83 -14.41 -48.56
N ASP A 129 -20.62 -14.98 -47.66
CA ASP A 129 -21.62 -16.00 -47.99
C ASP A 129 -22.73 -15.43 -48.91
N GLU A 130 -23.18 -14.20 -48.68
CA GLU A 130 -24.14 -13.51 -49.55
C GLU A 130 -23.60 -13.29 -50.97
N VAL A 131 -22.32 -12.91 -51.10
CA VAL A 131 -21.67 -12.75 -52.41
C VAL A 131 -21.51 -14.09 -53.11
N ALA A 132 -21.07 -15.14 -52.38
CA ALA A 132 -20.93 -16.48 -52.93
C ALA A 132 -22.27 -17.08 -53.38
N GLY A 133 -23.35 -16.83 -52.65
CA GLY A 133 -24.70 -17.25 -52.99
C GLY A 133 -25.23 -16.60 -54.28
N ARG A 134 -24.92 -15.32 -54.50
CA ARG A 134 -25.32 -14.58 -55.72
C ARG A 134 -24.54 -14.98 -56.98
N ILE A 135 -23.35 -15.53 -56.84
CA ILE A 135 -22.55 -16.01 -57.99
C ILE A 135 -23.03 -17.40 -58.47
N LYS A 136 -23.70 -18.16 -57.59
CA LYS A 136 -24.21 -19.52 -57.88
C LYS A 136 -25.68 -19.55 -58.31
N SER A 137 -26.41 -18.44 -58.18
CA SER A 137 -27.76 -18.23 -58.73
C SER A 137 -27.70 -17.62 -60.12
#